data_AF-A0A956R6L7-F1
#
_entry.id   AF-A0A956R6L7-F1
#
_cell.length_a   1.000
_cell.length_b   1.000
_cell.length_c   1.000
_cell.angle_alpha   90.00
_cell.angle_beta   90.00
_cell.angle_gamma   90.00
#
_symmetry.space_group_name_H-M   'P 1'
#
loop_
_entity.id
_entity.type
_entity.pdbx_description
1 polymer ?
#
loop_
_entity_poly.entity_id
_entity_poly.type
_entity_poly.pdbx_seq_one_letter_code
_entity_poly.pdbx_strand_id
1 'polypeptide(L)'
;MAEGAARVQPSRAWLAAVAFAGHTPGLWLLARCRFTPALVRVNVAAALLTVLAMVAAGVTAEPGRGAWAVVVAWLWGHFAWSTIFAAWILRGGAIVVRDPSRR
;
A
#
# COMPACT_ATOMS: atom_id res chain seq x y z
N MET A 1 0.08 29.16 -29.02
CA MET A 1 -1.02 28.93 -28.06
C MET A 1 -0.66 27.72 -27.23
N ALA A 2 -0.11 27.92 -26.05
CA ALA A 2 0.27 26.83 -25.15
C ALA A 2 -0.90 26.57 -24.20
N GLU A 3 -1.69 25.54 -24.47
CA GLU A 3 -2.66 25.01 -23.50
C GLU A 3 -1.88 24.48 -22.30
N GLY A 4 -1.84 25.27 -21.25
CA GLY A 4 -1.39 24.82 -19.93
C GLY A 4 -2.39 23.79 -19.43
N ALA A 5 -2.13 22.51 -19.71
CA ALA A 5 -2.85 21.40 -19.12
C ALA A 5 -2.77 21.56 -17.60
N ALA A 6 -3.87 22.01 -16.99
CA ALA A 6 -4.00 22.10 -15.55
C ALA A 6 -3.72 20.70 -14.99
N ARG A 7 -2.60 20.54 -14.28
CA ARG A 7 -2.26 19.27 -13.64
C ARG A 7 -3.30 19.01 -12.56
N VAL A 8 -4.28 18.17 -12.87
CA VAL A 8 -5.23 17.70 -11.88
C VAL A 8 -4.45 16.87 -10.87
N GLN A 9 -4.22 17.42 -9.69
CA GLN A 9 -3.70 16.61 -8.59
C GLN A 9 -4.79 15.58 -8.24
N PRO A 10 -4.45 14.29 -8.15
CA PRO A 10 -5.41 13.27 -7.77
C PRO A 10 -5.95 13.58 -6.37
N SER A 11 -7.28 13.48 -6.21
CA SER A 11 -7.92 13.72 -4.92
C SER A 11 -7.47 12.69 -3.88
N ARG A 12 -7.51 13.07 -2.60
CA ARG A 12 -7.21 12.15 -1.49
C ARG A 12 -8.10 10.90 -1.51
N ALA A 13 -9.36 11.06 -1.91
CA ALA A 13 -10.30 9.94 -2.04
C ALA A 13 -9.86 8.95 -3.12
N TRP A 14 -9.40 9.45 -4.27
CA TRP A 14 -8.86 8.59 -5.33
C TRP A 14 -7.58 7.88 -4.89
N LEU A 15 -6.65 8.60 -4.25
CA LEU A 15 -5.41 8.01 -3.72
C LEU A 15 -5.70 6.94 -2.66
N ALA A 16 -6.70 7.15 -1.80
CA ALA A 16 -7.14 6.17 -0.82
C ALA A 16 -7.74 4.92 -1.48
N ALA A 17 -8.55 5.10 -2.54
CA ALA A 17 -9.11 3.98 -3.30
C ALA A 17 -8.01 3.16 -4.00
N VAL A 18 -7.03 3.83 -4.62
CA VAL A 18 -5.87 3.18 -5.25
C VAL A 18 -4.99 2.49 -4.20
N ALA A 19 -4.79 3.08 -3.03
CA ALA A 19 -4.07 2.44 -1.93
C ALA A 19 -4.77 1.17 -1.45
N PHE A 20 -6.09 1.22 -1.31
CA PHE A 20 -6.89 0.11 -0.84
C PHE A 20 -6.91 -1.06 -1.83
N ALA A 21 -7.11 -0.75 -3.12
CA ALA A 21 -7.23 -1.77 -4.18
C ALA A 21 -5.88 -2.24 -4.75
N GLY A 22 -4.88 -1.36 -4.81
CA GLY A 22 -3.63 -1.58 -5.54
C GLY A 22 -2.38 -1.82 -4.68
N HIS A 23 -2.47 -1.66 -3.35
CA HIS A 23 -1.32 -1.73 -2.44
C HIS A 23 -0.23 -0.65 -2.73
N THR A 24 0.87 -0.69 -1.96
CA THR A 24 2.05 0.18 -2.10
C THR A 24 2.63 0.21 -3.52
N PRO A 25 2.70 -0.92 -4.28
CA PRO A 25 3.04 -0.92 -5.71
C PRO A 25 2.00 -0.23 -6.58
N GLY A 26 0.71 -0.34 -6.29
CA GLY A 26 -0.35 0.38 -7.00
C GLY A 26 -0.21 1.88 -6.88
N LEU A 27 0.17 2.40 -5.71
CA LEU A 27 0.48 3.81 -5.53
C LEU A 27 1.77 4.24 -6.26
N TRP A 28 2.76 3.36 -6.33
CA TRP A 28 4.00 3.64 -7.05
C TRP A 28 3.82 3.59 -8.57
N LEU A 29 3.10 2.58 -9.08
CA LEU A 29 2.83 2.32 -10.50
C LEU A 29 1.75 3.25 -11.07
N LEU A 30 0.62 3.38 -10.38
CA LEU A 30 -0.57 4.09 -10.89
C LEU A 30 -0.55 5.57 -10.52
N ALA A 31 -0.02 5.91 -9.34
CA ALA A 31 -0.03 7.28 -8.82
C ALA A 31 1.36 7.96 -8.80
N ARG A 32 2.45 7.27 -9.20
CA ARG A 32 3.84 7.78 -9.22
C ARG A 32 4.22 8.51 -7.92
N CYS A 33 3.76 8.00 -6.79
CA CYS A 33 3.90 8.61 -5.48
C CYS A 33 5.25 8.23 -4.84
N ARG A 34 5.88 9.17 -4.13
CA ARG A 34 6.97 8.90 -3.18
C ARG A 34 6.44 8.99 -1.75
N PHE A 35 6.83 8.00 -0.95
CA PHE A 35 6.54 7.95 0.48
C PHE A 35 7.61 8.68 1.27
N THR A 36 7.20 9.27 2.40
CA THR A 36 8.15 9.81 3.37
C THR A 36 8.97 8.68 4.00
N PRO A 37 10.20 8.94 4.48
CA PRO A 37 11.02 7.91 5.13
C PRO A 37 10.32 7.25 6.32
N ALA A 38 9.52 8.00 7.08
CA ALA A 38 8.72 7.47 8.17
C ALA A 38 7.70 6.43 7.68
N LEU A 39 6.97 6.75 6.60
CA LEU A 39 6.00 5.83 6.02
C LEU A 39 6.65 4.60 5.37
N VAL A 40 7.84 4.77 4.79
CA VAL A 40 8.65 3.62 4.31
C VAL A 40 8.98 2.67 5.46
N ARG A 41 9.42 3.19 6.61
CA ARG A 41 9.69 2.33 7.79
C ARG A 41 8.45 1.58 8.26
N VAL A 42 7.30 2.25 8.35
CA VAL A 42 6.03 1.61 8.73
C VAL A 42 5.64 0.53 7.70
N ASN A 43 5.80 0.81 6.41
CA ASN A 43 5.52 -0.15 5.34
C ASN A 43 6.44 -1.38 5.40
N VAL A 44 7.74 -1.18 5.65
CA VAL A 44 8.69 -2.28 5.83
C VAL A 44 8.31 -3.11 7.06
N ALA A 45 8.00 -2.48 8.19
CA ALA A 45 7.59 -3.19 9.40
C ALA A 45 6.32 -4.03 9.18
N ALA A 46 5.30 -3.48 8.52
CA ALA A 46 4.06 -4.20 8.25
C ALA A 46 4.26 -5.37 7.28
N ALA A 47 5.12 -5.20 6.27
CA ALA A 47 5.50 -6.28 5.36
C ALA A 47 6.21 -7.41 6.12
N LEU A 48 7.17 -7.08 6.98
CA LEU A 48 7.88 -8.06 7.81
C LEU A 48 6.92 -8.81 8.74
N LEU A 49 6.03 -8.09 9.42
CA LEU A 49 5.01 -8.71 10.29
C LEU A 49 4.08 -9.64 9.51
N THR A 50 3.69 -9.28 8.29
CA THR A 50 2.86 -10.13 7.43
C THR A 50 3.63 -11.40 7.03
N VAL A 51 4.89 -11.28 6.65
CA VAL A 51 5.75 -12.44 6.33
C VAL A 51 5.92 -13.35 7.55
N LEU A 52 6.18 -12.78 8.74
CA LEU A 52 6.29 -13.55 9.97
C LEU A 52 4.97 -14.27 10.31
N ALA A 53 3.82 -13.61 10.13
CA ALA A 53 2.51 -14.22 10.33
C ALA A 53 2.25 -15.36 9.32
N MET A 54 2.65 -15.20 8.07
CA MET A 54 2.58 -16.26 7.06
C MET A 54 3.46 -17.46 7.43
N VAL A 55 4.71 -17.22 7.85
CA VAL A 55 5.61 -18.29 8.30
C VAL A 55 5.03 -18.99 9.52
N ALA A 56 4.56 -18.24 10.53
CA ALA A 56 3.92 -18.79 11.72
C ALA A 56 2.69 -19.64 11.36
N ALA A 57 1.83 -19.15 10.47
CA ALA A 57 0.67 -19.89 9.99
C ALA A 57 1.08 -21.19 9.25
N GLY A 58 2.14 -21.14 8.44
CA GLY A 58 2.65 -22.32 7.72
C GLY A 58 3.20 -23.40 8.65
N VAL A 59 3.93 -23.01 9.71
CA VAL A 59 4.57 -23.96 10.63
C VAL A 59 3.64 -24.48 11.73
N THR A 60 2.60 -23.74 12.09
CA THR A 60 1.64 -24.12 13.15
C THR A 60 0.36 -24.76 12.61
N ALA A 61 0.13 -24.70 11.30
CA ALA A 61 -1.05 -25.30 10.70
C ALA A 61 -1.05 -26.83 10.80
N GLU A 62 -2.26 -27.38 10.89
CA GLU A 62 -2.50 -28.81 10.78
C GLU A 62 -1.90 -29.37 9.48
N PRO A 63 -1.40 -30.63 9.50
CA PRO A 63 -0.91 -31.30 8.29
C PRO A 63 -1.92 -31.22 7.15
N GLY A 64 -1.46 -30.79 5.97
CA GLY A 64 -2.31 -30.60 4.78
C GLY A 64 -3.04 -29.25 4.69
N ARG A 65 -2.99 -28.38 5.72
CA ARG A 65 -3.65 -27.06 5.72
C ARG A 65 -2.70 -25.87 5.69
N GLY A 66 -1.38 -26.11 5.75
CA GLY A 66 -0.36 -25.05 5.80
C GLY A 66 -0.46 -24.02 4.68
N ALA A 67 -0.65 -24.45 3.43
CA ALA A 67 -0.78 -23.54 2.30
C ALA A 67 -2.00 -22.62 2.44
N TRP A 68 -3.14 -23.15 2.89
CA TRP A 68 -4.34 -22.35 3.11
C TRP A 68 -4.17 -21.36 4.26
N ALA A 69 -3.57 -21.80 5.38
CA ALA A 69 -3.30 -20.94 6.52
C ALA A 69 -2.39 -19.75 6.15
N VAL A 70 -1.36 -20.00 5.32
CA VAL A 70 -0.49 -18.95 4.76
C VAL A 70 -1.27 -17.94 3.92
N VAL A 71 -2.15 -18.42 3.04
CA VAL A 71 -3.01 -17.54 2.20
C VAL A 71 -3.93 -16.69 3.06
N VAL A 72 -4.57 -17.27 4.07
CA VAL A 72 -5.46 -16.54 4.99
C VAL A 72 -4.67 -15.47 5.77
N ALA A 73 -3.48 -15.81 6.28
CA ALA A 73 -2.62 -14.85 6.98
C ALA A 73 -2.19 -13.70 6.07
N TRP A 74 -1.83 -14.00 4.82
CA TRP A 74 -1.50 -12.99 3.82
C TRP A 74 -2.70 -12.08 3.51
N LEU A 75 -3.90 -12.64 3.30
CA LEU A 75 -5.12 -11.87 3.00
C LEU A 75 -5.46 -10.91 4.15
N TRP A 76 -5.35 -11.35 5.40
CA TRP A 76 -5.59 -10.50 6.57
C TRP A 76 -4.55 -9.38 6.68
N GLY A 77 -3.27 -9.70 6.54
CA GLY A 77 -2.20 -8.71 6.53
C GLY A 77 -2.40 -7.68 5.42
N HIS A 78 -2.76 -8.13 4.23
CA HIS A 78 -3.08 -7.29 3.08
C HIS A 78 -4.26 -6.35 3.36
N PHE A 79 -5.39 -6.88 3.82
CA PHE A 79 -6.60 -6.10 4.08
C PHE A 79 -6.39 -5.06 5.19
N ALA A 80 -5.77 -5.47 6.30
CA ALA A 80 -5.47 -4.57 7.41
C ALA A 80 -4.56 -3.42 6.96
N TRP A 81 -3.50 -3.75 6.21
CA TRP A 81 -2.57 -2.76 5.70
C TRP A 81 -3.22 -1.77 4.72
N SER A 82 -3.96 -2.28 3.73
CA SER A 82 -4.68 -1.47 2.74
C SER A 82 -5.67 -0.50 3.40
N THR A 83 -6.36 -0.95 4.44
CA THR A 83 -7.31 -0.13 5.21
C THR A 83 -6.59 0.97 6.00
N ILE A 84 -5.53 0.62 6.73
CA ILE A 84 -4.74 1.60 7.50
C ILE A 84 -4.15 2.67 6.58
N PHE A 85 -3.62 2.25 5.42
CA PHE A 85 -3.01 3.17 4.48
C PHE A 85 -4.03 4.13 3.85
N ALA A 86 -5.20 3.62 3.43
CA ALA A 86 -6.29 4.44 2.93
C ALA A 86 -6.75 5.46 3.99
N ALA A 87 -6.93 5.02 5.24
CA ALA A 87 -7.30 5.91 6.35
C ALA A 87 -6.24 6.99 6.61
N TRP A 88 -4.95 6.66 6.53
CA TRP A 88 -3.86 7.61 6.69
C TRP A 88 -3.87 8.69 5.59
N ILE A 89 -4.12 8.32 4.32
CA ILE A 89 -4.28 9.27 3.22
C ILE A 89 -5.45 10.22 3.48
N LEU A 90 -6.61 9.67 3.88
CA LEU A 90 -7.81 10.45 4.15
C LEU A 90 -7.60 11.45 5.31
N ARG A 91 -6.79 11.08 6.31
CA ARG A 91 -6.38 11.96 7.43
C ARG A 91 -5.34 13.02 7.06
N GLY A 92 -4.94 13.11 5.79
CA GLY A 92 -3.98 14.11 5.32
C GLY A 92 -2.53 13.68 5.35
N GLY A 93 -2.27 12.37 5.34
CA GLY A 93 -0.93 11.81 5.18
C GLY A 93 -0.17 12.40 3.99
N ALA A 94 1.09 12.75 4.20
CA ALA A 94 1.93 13.38 3.19
C ALA A 94 2.37 12.39 2.09
N ILE A 95 1.75 12.50 0.91
CA ILE A 95 2.17 11.80 -0.31
C ILE A 95 2.77 12.82 -1.28
N VAL A 96 4.02 12.59 -1.71
CA VAL A 96 4.64 13.43 -2.73
C VAL A 96 4.34 12.82 -4.10
N VAL A 97 3.42 13.43 -4.83
CA VAL A 97 3.13 13.05 -6.23
C VAL A 97 4.24 13.61 -7.11
N ARG A 98 4.99 12.75 -7.80
CA ARG A 98 6.08 13.23 -8.68
C ARG A 98 5.50 13.77 -9.98
N ASP A 99 5.82 15.02 -10.27
CA ASP A 99 5.59 15.63 -11.57
C ASP A 99 6.47 14.93 -12.65
N PRO A 100 5.87 14.32 -13.69
CA PRO A 100 6.62 13.62 -14.73
C PRO A 100 7.44 14.53 -15.67
N SER A 101 7.22 15.85 -15.64
CA SER A 101 7.88 16.82 -16.53
C SER A 101 9.17 17.44 -15.96
N ARG A 102 9.48 17.21 -14.68
CA ARG A 102 10.74 17.65 -14.05
C ARG A 102 11.72 16.47 -13.98
N ARG A 103 12.45 16.24 -15.07
CA ARG A 103 13.64 15.37 -15.10
C ARG A 103 14.88 16.22 -15.27
#